data_AF-A0A2T9Y6X6-F1
#
_entry.id   AF-A0A2T9Y6X6-F1
#
_cell.length_a   1.000
_cell.length_b   1.000
_cell.length_c   1.000
_cell.angle_alpha   90.00
_cell.angle_beta   90.00
_cell.angle_gamma   90.00
#
_symmetry.space_group_name_H-M   'P 1'
#
loop_
_entity.id
_entity.type
_entity.pdbx_description
1 polymer ?
#
loop_
_entity_poly.entity_id
_entity_poly.type
_entity_poly.pdbx_seq_one_letter_code
_entity_poly.pdbx_strand_id
1 'polypeptide(L)'
;MVKIILLYTVAFLGSTFGVHLPNDIYGKQSEVVTQLVQNSGSNSGLIENLKIRNDNPPQYQYDKYILFKKDYDDFNRLETETALKEKLRLCINEFRSIKDNTAASVDILNKKVKKNEDFDYAKVSLEDIFFNYELTKNATVICIYDTIKKFNDFKTKSESFEKSFYNRISEFMNVRENYVTTVRGIYKQYLNCKNLNSDDFIEHFEEIIINFLSITD
;
A
#
# COMPACT_ATOMS: atom_id res chain seq x y z
N MET A 1 23.04 28.74 -0.87
CA MET A 1 21.97 29.17 0.06
C MET A 1 20.67 29.22 -0.73
N VAL A 2 19.54 28.89 -0.08
CA VAL A 2 18.15 28.77 -0.62
C VAL A 2 17.96 27.45 -1.39
N LYS A 3 17.36 26.35 -0.90
CA LYS A 3 16.20 26.02 -0.04
C LYS A 3 14.82 26.37 -0.62
N ILE A 4 14.06 25.29 -0.89
CA ILE A 4 12.59 25.14 -0.88
C ILE A 4 11.86 25.55 -2.17
N ILE A 5 11.11 24.60 -2.75
CA ILE A 5 9.66 24.67 -3.08
C ILE A 5 9.29 23.38 -3.85
N LEU A 6 8.43 22.54 -3.24
CA LEU A 6 7.25 21.92 -3.86
C LEU A 6 6.55 20.99 -2.85
N LEU A 7 5.88 21.66 -1.91
CA LEU A 7 4.66 21.19 -1.24
C LEU A 7 3.46 21.66 -2.09
N TYR A 8 2.28 21.07 -1.85
CA TYR A 8 0.97 21.24 -2.53
C TYR A 8 0.78 20.28 -3.73
N THR A 9 -0.03 19.23 -3.62
CA THR A 9 -1.48 19.30 -3.34
C THR A 9 -2.02 17.94 -2.89
N VAL A 10 -2.42 17.82 -1.62
CA VAL A 10 -3.42 16.84 -1.17
C VAL A 10 -4.47 17.64 -0.42
N ALA A 11 -5.49 18.07 -1.14
CA ALA A 11 -6.68 18.69 -0.57
C ALA A 11 -7.87 18.34 -1.47
N PHE A 12 -8.75 17.50 -0.93
CA PHE A 12 -10.21 17.46 -1.06
C PHE A 12 -10.71 16.01 -1.05
N LEU A 13 -11.20 15.59 0.11
CA LEU A 13 -12.60 15.21 0.33
C LEU A 13 -12.77 14.86 1.82
N GLY A 14 -13.22 15.85 2.59
CA GLY A 14 -13.71 15.69 3.95
C GLY A 14 -15.24 15.81 3.98
N SER A 15 -15.88 14.85 4.64
CA SER A 15 -17.19 14.87 5.33
C SER A 15 -17.57 13.40 5.52
N THR A 16 -17.91 12.83 6.67
CA THR A 16 -18.26 13.30 8.01
C THR A 16 -18.27 12.02 8.86
N PHE A 17 -17.48 11.91 9.92
CA PHE A 17 -17.86 11.20 11.15
C PHE A 17 -16.97 11.74 12.27
N GLY A 18 -17.54 12.64 13.07
CA GLY A 18 -16.96 13.05 14.33
C GLY A 18 -17.10 11.93 15.35
N VAL A 19 -16.02 11.61 16.04
CA VAL A 19 -16.07 11.03 17.37
C VAL A 19 -15.05 11.78 18.21
N HIS A 20 -15.58 12.59 19.14
CA HIS A 20 -14.85 13.18 20.26
C HIS A 20 -14.36 12.10 21.22
N LEU A 21 -13.26 12.39 21.93
CA LEU A 21 -12.86 12.02 23.33
C LEU A 21 -11.37 11.62 23.42
N PRO A 22 -10.69 11.79 24.58
CA PRO A 22 -10.47 13.02 25.35
C PRO A 22 -8.98 13.27 25.66
N ASN A 23 -8.71 14.43 26.26
CA ASN A 23 -7.44 14.84 26.86
C ASN A 23 -6.94 13.91 27.98
N ASP A 24 -5.62 13.97 28.15
CA ASP A 24 -4.82 13.63 29.34
C ASP A 24 -4.78 12.16 29.77
N ILE A 25 -3.58 11.60 29.78
CA ILE A 25 -2.85 11.12 30.96
C ILE A 25 -1.57 10.46 30.43
N TYR A 26 -0.42 11.10 30.68
CA TYR A 26 0.81 10.52 31.25
C TYR A 26 1.97 11.48 30.98
N GLY A 27 2.14 12.39 31.94
CA GLY A 27 3.41 13.04 32.17
C GLY A 27 4.39 12.12 32.92
N LYS A 28 5.66 12.47 32.76
CA LYS A 28 6.81 12.21 33.64
C LYS A 28 7.47 10.83 33.62
N GLN A 29 8.76 10.90 33.30
CA GLN A 29 9.84 9.97 33.58
C GLN A 29 9.85 9.50 35.05
N SER A 30 10.53 8.36 35.24
CA SER A 30 11.32 7.96 36.43
C SER A 30 10.81 6.72 37.16
N GLU A 31 11.78 6.00 37.72
CA GLU A 31 11.71 4.78 38.55
C GLU A 31 11.65 3.46 37.74
N VAL A 32 12.79 2.83 37.47
CA VAL A 32 13.55 1.95 38.39
C VAL A 32 12.70 0.74 38.79
N VAL A 33 13.14 -0.43 38.29
CA VAL A 33 12.95 -1.75 38.90
C VAL A 33 11.52 -2.28 38.95
N THR A 34 11.17 -3.20 38.05
CA THR A 34 10.43 -4.40 38.46
C THR A 34 10.70 -5.59 37.53
N GLN A 35 11.62 -6.44 38.00
CA GLN A 35 11.51 -7.91 38.04
C GLN A 35 11.15 -8.68 36.75
N LEU A 36 12.19 -9.17 36.07
CA LEU A 36 12.15 -10.48 35.40
C LEU A 36 13.08 -11.45 36.15
N VAL A 37 12.64 -11.83 37.36
CA VAL A 37 13.01 -13.11 37.97
C VAL A 37 11.73 -13.73 38.52
N GLN A 38 11.04 -14.46 37.66
CA GLN A 38 10.14 -15.54 38.08
C GLN A 38 10.37 -16.72 37.14
N ASN A 39 11.32 -17.58 37.49
CA ASN A 39 11.16 -19.04 37.44
C ASN A 39 12.45 -19.73 37.89
N SER A 40 12.49 -20.13 39.16
CA SER A 40 12.66 -21.54 39.57
C SER A 40 12.82 -21.61 41.10
N GLY A 41 12.05 -22.50 41.72
CA GLY A 41 11.98 -22.64 43.15
C GLY A 41 13.13 -23.45 43.76
N SER A 42 13.31 -23.20 45.05
CA SER A 42 13.91 -24.03 46.10
C SER A 42 15.45 -24.02 46.29
N ASN A 43 15.80 -23.53 47.49
CA ASN A 43 16.91 -23.86 48.38
C ASN A 43 18.36 -23.53 48.01
N SER A 44 18.84 -22.45 48.65
CA SER A 44 20.11 -22.26 49.39
C SER A 44 20.60 -20.85 49.08
N GLY A 45 20.56 -19.88 50.00
CA GLY A 45 21.42 -19.88 51.18
C GLY A 45 22.64 -19.01 50.89
N LEU A 46 22.67 -17.84 51.54
CA LEU A 46 23.80 -16.92 51.75
C LEU A 46 24.15 -15.93 50.65
N ILE A 47 23.66 -14.71 50.88
CA ILE A 47 24.37 -13.46 50.63
C ILE A 47 25.74 -13.57 51.33
N GLU A 48 26.81 -13.70 50.56
CA GLU A 48 28.15 -13.40 51.04
C GLU A 48 28.76 -12.28 50.21
N ASN A 49 29.00 -11.19 50.94
CA ASN A 49 29.72 -9.99 50.58
C ASN A 49 30.83 -10.18 49.52
N LEU A 50 30.64 -9.58 48.35
CA LEU A 50 31.76 -9.15 47.52
C LEU A 50 31.69 -7.62 47.38
N LYS A 51 32.50 -6.96 48.22
CA LYS A 51 33.08 -5.65 47.92
C LYS A 51 33.70 -5.72 46.51
N ILE A 52 32.96 -5.30 45.50
CA ILE A 52 33.56 -4.98 44.20
C ILE A 52 33.92 -3.50 44.26
N ARG A 53 35.21 -3.33 44.55
CA ARG A 53 36.03 -2.14 44.31
C ARG A 53 35.56 -1.39 43.06
N ASN A 54 35.45 -0.07 43.17
CA ASN A 54 35.49 0.84 42.05
C ASN A 54 36.77 0.56 41.24
N ASP A 55 36.65 -0.15 40.13
CA ASP A 55 37.64 -0.22 39.06
C ASP A 55 36.85 -0.55 37.78
N ASN A 56 36.63 0.46 36.93
CA ASN A 56 36.07 0.45 35.57
C ASN A 56 35.00 -0.62 35.22
N PRO A 57 33.76 -0.27 34.83
CA PRO A 57 32.82 -1.26 34.31
C PRO A 57 33.51 -2.03 33.17
N PRO A 58 33.50 -3.38 33.18
CA PRO A 58 34.26 -4.15 32.22
C PRO A 58 33.70 -3.83 30.84
N GLN A 59 34.44 -3.04 30.05
CA GLN A 59 34.09 -2.61 28.68
C GLN A 59 33.51 -3.78 27.87
N TYR A 60 34.07 -4.98 28.05
CA TYR A 60 33.65 -6.23 27.43
C TYR A 60 32.16 -6.62 27.60
N GLN A 61 31.53 -6.36 28.75
CA GLN A 61 30.10 -6.68 28.94
C GLN A 61 29.19 -5.63 28.29
N TYR A 62 29.63 -4.38 28.28
CA TYR A 62 28.90 -3.27 27.66
C TYR A 62 28.93 -3.39 26.13
N ASP A 63 30.10 -3.73 25.57
CA ASP A 63 30.28 -3.95 24.14
C ASP A 63 29.41 -5.11 23.64
N LYS A 64 29.32 -6.21 24.40
CA LYS A 64 28.47 -7.35 24.05
C LYS A 64 26.99 -6.99 24.03
N TYR A 65 26.51 -6.21 25.01
CA TYR A 65 25.12 -5.73 25.04
C TYR A 65 24.81 -4.76 23.88
N ILE A 66 25.74 -3.87 23.55
CA ILE A 66 25.61 -2.96 22.40
C ILE A 66 25.53 -3.75 21.09
N LEU A 67 26.38 -4.77 20.93
CA LEU A 67 26.35 -5.68 19.77
C LEU A 67 25.02 -6.42 19.67
N PHE A 68 24.55 -7.06 20.75
CA PHE A 68 23.25 -7.75 20.76
C PHE A 68 22.07 -6.82 20.48
N LYS A 69 22.05 -5.63 21.07
CA LYS A 69 20.99 -4.65 20.82
C LYS A 69 21.01 -4.19 19.36
N LYS A 70 22.20 -3.94 18.80
CA LYS A 70 22.36 -3.56 17.39
C LYS A 70 21.90 -4.68 16.45
N ASP A 71 22.30 -5.93 16.69
CA ASP A 71 21.88 -7.08 15.88
C ASP A 71 20.37 -7.31 15.94
N TYR A 72 19.76 -7.13 17.13
CA TYR A 72 18.32 -7.20 17.31
C TYR A 72 17.58 -6.06 16.60
N ASP A 73 18.06 -4.82 16.73
CA ASP A 73 17.50 -3.65 16.05
C ASP A 73 17.64 -3.77 14.52
N ASP A 74 18.76 -4.32 14.03
CA ASP A 74 19.02 -4.59 12.62
C ASP A 74 18.12 -5.71 12.07
N PHE A 75 17.86 -6.78 12.84
CA PHE A 75 16.91 -7.84 12.50
C PHE A 75 15.48 -7.31 12.42
N ASN A 76 15.03 -6.58 13.43
CA ASN A 76 13.69 -5.98 13.48
C ASN A 76 13.48 -4.94 12.36
N ARG A 77 14.53 -4.16 12.02
CA ARG A 77 14.52 -3.28 10.85
C ARG A 77 14.31 -4.06 9.56
N LEU A 78 15.10 -5.11 9.33
CA LEU A 78 15.03 -5.91 8.10
C LEU A 78 13.68 -6.63 7.95
N GLU A 79 13.12 -7.12 9.05
CA GLU A 79 11.79 -7.73 9.08
C GLU A 79 10.71 -6.70 8.70
N THR A 80 10.78 -5.49 9.26
CA THR A 80 9.82 -4.42 8.95
C THR A 80 9.95 -3.94 7.50
N GLU A 81 11.17 -3.79 6.97
CA GLU A 81 11.42 -3.48 5.56
C GLU A 81 10.82 -4.55 4.64
N THR A 82 10.98 -5.83 5.00
CA THR A 82 10.44 -6.96 4.25
C THR A 82 8.91 -6.96 4.27
N ALA A 83 8.30 -6.74 5.43
CA ALA A 83 6.85 -6.65 5.58
C ALA A 83 6.24 -5.50 4.75
N LEU A 84 6.92 -4.35 4.69
CA LEU A 84 6.50 -3.21 3.86
C LEU A 84 6.59 -3.53 2.36
N LYS A 85 7.68 -4.16 1.90
CA LYS A 85 7.82 -4.62 0.51
C LYS A 85 6.71 -5.59 0.14
N GLU A 86 6.42 -6.53 1.03
CA GLU A 86 5.37 -7.52 0.80
C GLU A 86 3.98 -6.87 0.75
N LYS A 87 3.68 -5.92 1.64
CA LYS A 87 2.42 -5.19 1.59
C LYS A 87 2.27 -4.41 0.28
N LEU A 88 3.32 -3.74 -0.19
CA LEU A 88 3.31 -3.07 -1.49
C LEU A 88 3.10 -4.06 -2.64
N ARG A 89 3.75 -5.22 -2.59
CA ARG A 89 3.58 -6.31 -3.59
C ARG A 89 2.13 -6.77 -3.65
N LEU A 90 1.47 -6.94 -2.52
CA LEU A 90 0.05 -7.30 -2.46
C LEU A 90 -0.84 -6.24 -3.11
N CYS A 91 -0.60 -4.95 -2.85
CA CYS A 91 -1.35 -3.87 -3.50
C CYS A 91 -1.17 -3.88 -5.03
N ILE A 92 0.06 -4.14 -5.51
CA ILE A 92 0.37 -4.24 -6.94
C ILE A 92 -0.36 -5.42 -7.57
N ASN A 93 -0.37 -6.58 -6.90
CA ASN A 93 -1.05 -7.77 -7.41
C ASN A 93 -2.57 -7.60 -7.45
N GLU A 94 -3.15 -6.93 -6.45
CA GLU A 94 -4.57 -6.59 -6.44
C GLU A 94 -4.92 -5.67 -7.63
N PHE A 95 -4.10 -4.65 -7.87
CA PHE A 95 -4.28 -3.78 -9.04
C PHE A 95 -4.15 -4.54 -10.37
N ARG A 96 -3.16 -5.43 -10.48
CA ARG A 96 -3.00 -6.28 -11.66
C ARG A 96 -4.24 -7.16 -11.87
N SER A 97 -4.76 -7.79 -10.81
CA SER A 97 -5.98 -8.59 -10.89
C SER A 97 -7.18 -7.77 -11.40
N ILE A 98 -7.34 -6.52 -10.94
CA ILE A 98 -8.38 -5.63 -11.47
C ILE A 98 -8.19 -5.39 -12.97
N LYS A 99 -6.97 -5.04 -13.40
CA LYS A 99 -6.65 -4.88 -14.84
C LYS A 99 -7.00 -6.12 -15.64
N ASP A 100 -6.48 -7.27 -15.22
CA ASP A 100 -6.60 -8.54 -15.95
C ASP A 100 -8.06 -8.99 -16.05
N ASN A 101 -8.84 -8.81 -14.98
CA ASN A 101 -10.27 -9.16 -14.98
C ASN A 101 -11.09 -8.23 -15.89
N THR A 102 -10.79 -6.92 -15.90
CA THR A 102 -11.42 -5.99 -16.84
C THR A 102 -11.07 -6.37 -18.28
N ALA A 103 -9.80 -6.64 -18.57
CA ALA A 103 -9.32 -7.07 -19.88
C ALA A 103 -10.02 -8.34 -20.37
N ALA A 104 -10.08 -9.37 -19.51
CA ALA A 104 -10.72 -10.63 -19.81
C ALA A 104 -12.22 -10.45 -20.10
N SER A 105 -12.90 -9.59 -19.35
CA SER A 105 -14.32 -9.30 -19.58
C SER A 105 -14.55 -8.65 -20.94
N VAL A 106 -13.68 -7.71 -21.34
CA VAL A 106 -13.73 -7.06 -22.65
C VAL A 106 -13.43 -8.05 -23.78
N ASP A 107 -12.42 -8.91 -23.62
CA ASP A 107 -12.08 -9.93 -24.63
C ASP A 107 -13.21 -10.96 -24.81
N ILE A 108 -13.82 -11.43 -23.72
CA ILE A 108 -15.00 -12.31 -23.75
C ILE A 108 -16.15 -11.63 -24.49
N LEU A 109 -16.39 -10.35 -24.20
CA LEU A 109 -17.43 -9.58 -24.88
C LEU A 109 -17.16 -9.49 -26.39
N ASN A 110 -15.96 -9.07 -26.78
CA ASN A 110 -15.54 -8.95 -28.18
C ASN A 110 -15.76 -10.27 -28.94
N LYS A 111 -15.33 -11.40 -28.37
CA LYS A 111 -15.54 -12.73 -28.97
C LYS A 111 -17.01 -13.07 -29.15
N LYS A 112 -17.86 -12.73 -28.17
CA LYS A 112 -19.30 -13.03 -28.22
C LYS A 112 -20.03 -12.17 -29.24
N VAL A 113 -19.73 -10.87 -29.29
CA VAL A 113 -20.34 -9.93 -30.25
C VAL A 113 -19.96 -10.31 -31.68
N LYS A 114 -18.67 -10.59 -31.95
CA LYS A 114 -18.23 -11.04 -33.29
C LYS A 114 -18.86 -12.36 -33.74
N LYS A 115 -19.22 -13.24 -32.80
CA LYS A 115 -19.85 -14.52 -33.12
C LYS A 115 -21.34 -14.40 -33.43
N ASN A 116 -22.05 -13.55 -32.68
CA ASN A 116 -23.51 -13.49 -32.69
C ASN A 116 -24.05 -12.25 -33.40
N GLU A 117 -23.20 -11.29 -33.75
CA GLU A 117 -23.56 -9.98 -34.32
C GLU A 117 -24.58 -9.21 -33.45
N ASP A 118 -24.54 -9.45 -32.13
CA ASP A 118 -25.49 -8.89 -31.16
C ASP A 118 -24.90 -7.64 -30.49
N PHE A 119 -25.11 -6.49 -31.12
CA PHE A 119 -24.60 -5.20 -30.67
C PHE A 119 -25.46 -4.53 -29.59
N ASP A 120 -26.73 -4.92 -29.45
CA ASP A 120 -27.56 -4.48 -28.33
C ASP A 120 -27.09 -5.12 -27.02
N TYR A 121 -26.76 -6.42 -27.04
CA TYR A 121 -26.07 -7.07 -25.93
C TYR A 121 -24.71 -6.41 -25.63
N ALA A 122 -24.00 -5.96 -26.67
CA ALA A 122 -22.71 -5.29 -26.52
C ALA A 122 -22.81 -4.00 -25.70
N LYS A 123 -23.85 -3.18 -25.96
CA LYS A 123 -24.11 -1.95 -25.20
C LYS A 123 -24.29 -2.24 -23.71
N VAL A 124 -25.21 -3.13 -23.38
CA VAL A 124 -25.51 -3.49 -21.99
C VAL A 124 -24.28 -4.07 -21.29
N SER A 125 -23.57 -4.97 -21.97
CA SER A 125 -22.39 -5.64 -21.38
C SER A 125 -21.21 -4.69 -21.17
N LEU A 126 -20.98 -3.73 -22.08
CA LEU A 126 -19.96 -2.70 -21.87
C LEU A 126 -20.31 -1.84 -20.63
N GLU A 127 -21.56 -1.44 -20.48
CA GLU A 127 -22.02 -0.68 -19.33
C GLU A 127 -21.78 -1.44 -18.01
N ASP A 128 -22.07 -2.75 -17.98
CA ASP A 128 -21.78 -3.61 -16.83
C ASP A 128 -20.27 -3.73 -16.53
N ILE A 129 -19.42 -3.85 -17.56
CA ILE A 129 -17.97 -3.88 -17.40
C ILE A 129 -17.46 -2.59 -16.77
N PHE A 130 -17.89 -1.43 -17.27
CA PHE A 130 -17.51 -0.13 -16.72
C PHE A 130 -18.02 0.06 -15.30
N PHE A 131 -19.25 -0.36 -15.02
CA PHE A 131 -19.83 -0.30 -13.68
C PHE A 131 -19.01 -1.13 -12.68
N ASN A 132 -18.70 -2.38 -13.03
CA ASN A 132 -17.89 -3.26 -12.19
C ASN A 132 -16.46 -2.71 -11.97
N TYR A 133 -15.86 -2.13 -13.02
CA TYR A 133 -14.58 -1.45 -12.89
C TYR A 133 -14.64 -0.26 -11.94
N GLU A 134 -15.66 0.60 -12.05
CA GLU A 134 -15.83 1.77 -11.18
C GLU A 134 -15.96 1.41 -9.70
N LEU A 135 -16.64 0.30 -9.38
CA LEU A 135 -16.74 -0.21 -8.01
C LEU A 135 -15.41 -0.71 -7.45
N THR A 136 -14.54 -1.25 -8.29
CA THR A 136 -13.33 -1.97 -7.85
C THR A 136 -12.06 -1.11 -7.95
N LYS A 137 -12.00 -0.11 -8.83
CA LYS A 137 -10.78 0.66 -9.12
C LYS A 137 -10.15 1.35 -7.91
N ASN A 138 -10.92 1.61 -6.86
CA ASN A 138 -10.46 2.30 -5.65
C ASN A 138 -10.00 1.35 -4.54
N ALA A 139 -10.19 0.03 -4.66
CA ALA A 139 -9.79 -0.94 -3.65
C ALA A 139 -8.28 -0.83 -3.33
N THR A 140 -7.47 -0.64 -4.38
CA THR A 140 -6.01 -0.53 -4.25
C THR A 140 -5.54 0.79 -3.60
N VAL A 141 -6.37 1.84 -3.60
CA VAL A 141 -6.02 3.14 -2.98
C VAL A 141 -5.87 2.99 -1.48
N ILE A 142 -6.77 2.24 -0.85
CA ILE A 142 -6.74 1.96 0.58
C ILE A 142 -5.46 1.19 0.92
N CYS A 143 -5.12 0.16 0.14
CA CYS A 143 -3.90 -0.61 0.32
C CYS A 143 -2.63 0.26 0.22
N ILE A 144 -2.55 1.15 -0.78
CA ILE A 144 -1.44 2.10 -0.95
C ILE A 144 -1.35 3.04 0.25
N TYR A 145 -2.47 3.63 0.66
CA TYR A 145 -2.51 4.58 1.77
C TYR A 145 -2.00 3.95 3.07
N ASP A 146 -2.48 2.76 3.41
CA ASP A 146 -2.01 2.05 4.60
C ASP A 146 -0.51 1.73 4.53
N THR A 147 -0.01 1.42 3.34
CA THR A 147 1.39 1.09 3.10
C THR A 147 2.27 2.33 3.30
N ILE A 148 1.85 3.48 2.76
CA ILE A 148 2.52 4.78 2.97
C ILE A 148 2.52 5.15 4.45
N LYS A 149 1.38 4.97 5.15
CA LYS A 149 1.27 5.27 6.58
C LYS A 149 2.27 4.45 7.39
N LYS A 150 2.27 3.11 7.22
CA LYS A 150 3.22 2.23 7.91
C LYS A 150 4.66 2.56 7.56
N PHE A 151 4.92 2.90 6.30
CA PHE A 151 6.23 3.31 5.86
C PHE A 151 6.66 4.61 6.58
N ASN A 152 5.81 5.62 6.69
CA ASN A 152 6.13 6.87 7.38
C ASN A 152 6.37 6.67 8.88
N ASP A 153 5.61 5.78 9.53
CA ASP A 153 5.72 5.48 10.95
C ASP A 153 7.01 4.70 11.32
N PHE A 154 7.64 4.03 10.36
CA PHE A 154 8.82 3.20 10.58
C PHE A 154 10.12 4.02 10.74
N LYS A 155 10.50 4.41 11.95
CA LYS A 155 11.59 5.39 12.18
C LYS A 155 13.01 4.92 11.81
N THR A 156 13.29 3.63 11.80
CA THR A 156 14.65 3.07 11.68
C THR A 156 14.98 2.55 10.28
N LYS A 157 14.35 3.07 9.23
CA LYS A 157 14.62 2.70 7.82
C LYS A 157 16.08 2.90 7.43
N SER A 158 16.62 2.00 6.60
CA SER A 158 17.86 2.29 5.89
C SER A 158 17.62 3.29 4.76
N GLU A 159 18.61 4.16 4.46
CA GLU A 159 18.48 5.15 3.38
C GLU A 159 18.26 4.50 2.01
N SER A 160 18.90 3.35 1.76
CA SER A 160 18.75 2.59 0.52
C SER A 160 17.33 2.03 0.38
N PHE A 161 16.76 1.50 1.46
CA PHE A 161 15.37 1.06 1.49
C PHE A 161 14.42 2.23 1.27
N GLU A 162 14.61 3.34 1.98
CA GLU A 162 13.76 4.53 1.86
C GLU A 162 13.66 5.00 0.41
N LYS A 163 14.81 5.21 -0.24
CA LYS A 163 14.88 5.61 -1.65
C LYS A 163 14.22 4.59 -2.58
N SER A 164 14.55 3.30 -2.43
CA SER A 164 14.01 2.24 -3.29
C SER A 164 12.50 2.10 -3.13
N PHE A 165 12.00 2.20 -1.90
CA PHE A 165 10.58 2.04 -1.59
C PHE A 165 9.77 3.21 -2.11
N TYR A 166 10.23 4.45 -1.90
CA TYR A 166 9.60 5.65 -2.46
C TYR A 166 9.51 5.61 -3.99
N ASN A 167 10.61 5.24 -4.65
CA ASN A 167 10.61 5.12 -6.11
C ASN A 167 9.58 4.10 -6.58
N ARG A 168 9.51 2.95 -5.91
CA ARG A 168 8.61 1.87 -6.29
C ARG A 168 7.14 2.22 -6.07
N ILE A 169 6.80 2.86 -4.95
CA ILE A 169 5.43 3.25 -4.67
C ILE A 169 4.97 4.39 -5.57
N SER A 170 5.86 5.35 -5.90
CA SER A 170 5.58 6.42 -6.84
C SER A 170 5.34 5.90 -8.26
N GLU A 171 6.21 5.00 -8.73
CA GLU A 171 6.03 4.31 -10.02
C GLU A 171 4.68 3.59 -10.08
N PHE A 172 4.34 2.84 -9.04
CA PHE A 172 3.06 2.14 -8.96
C PHE A 172 1.85 3.10 -8.99
N MET A 173 1.90 4.19 -8.21
CA MET A 173 0.84 5.20 -8.21
C MET A 173 0.66 5.84 -9.60
N ASN A 174 1.75 6.14 -10.30
CA ASN A 174 1.70 6.70 -11.66
C ASN A 174 1.09 5.71 -12.65
N VAL A 175 1.52 4.44 -12.62
CA VAL A 175 0.95 3.39 -13.47
C VAL A 175 -0.55 3.24 -13.23
N ARG A 176 -0.97 3.23 -11.96
CA ARG A 176 -2.38 3.16 -11.59
C ARG A 176 -3.15 4.37 -12.13
N GLU A 177 -2.69 5.58 -11.89
CA GLU A 177 -3.39 6.80 -12.29
C GLU A 177 -3.52 6.90 -13.81
N ASN A 178 -2.46 6.53 -14.54
CA ASN A 178 -2.49 6.46 -15.99
C ASN A 178 -3.57 5.49 -16.47
N TYR A 179 -3.58 4.26 -15.95
CA TYR A 179 -4.61 3.26 -16.30
C TYR A 179 -6.02 3.76 -15.98
N VAL A 180 -6.24 4.32 -14.78
CA VAL A 180 -7.55 4.86 -14.36
C VAL A 180 -8.02 5.97 -15.29
N THR A 181 -7.12 6.88 -15.65
CA THR A 181 -7.41 7.98 -16.55
C THR A 181 -7.74 7.47 -17.95
N THR A 182 -6.99 6.49 -18.45
CA THR A 182 -7.24 5.91 -19.78
C THR A 182 -8.58 5.19 -19.83
N VAL A 183 -8.90 4.32 -18.87
CA VAL A 183 -10.20 3.63 -18.81
C VAL A 183 -11.35 4.65 -18.72
N ARG A 184 -11.18 5.72 -17.94
CA ARG A 184 -12.17 6.82 -17.90
C ARG A 184 -12.33 7.51 -19.25
N GLY A 185 -11.25 7.68 -20.02
CA GLY A 185 -11.28 8.20 -21.38
C GLY A 185 -12.11 7.31 -22.30
N ILE A 186 -11.87 6.00 -22.28
CA ILE A 186 -12.62 5.02 -23.08
C ILE A 186 -14.10 5.00 -22.66
N TYR A 187 -14.40 5.11 -21.36
CA TYR A 187 -15.78 5.21 -20.88
C TYR A 187 -16.51 6.42 -21.44
N LYS A 188 -15.84 7.58 -21.53
CA LYS A 188 -16.43 8.77 -22.16
C LYS A 188 -16.72 8.56 -23.64
N GLN A 189 -15.83 7.88 -24.38
CA GLN A 189 -16.08 7.51 -25.78
C GLN A 189 -17.34 6.64 -25.89
N TYR A 190 -17.45 5.61 -25.04
CA TYR A 190 -18.64 4.76 -24.96
C TYR A 190 -19.92 5.56 -24.68
N LEU A 191 -19.91 6.46 -23.69
CA LEU A 191 -21.07 7.28 -23.36
C LEU A 191 -21.53 8.16 -24.53
N ASN A 192 -20.60 8.61 -25.38
CA ASN A 192 -20.92 9.41 -26.56
C ASN A 192 -21.57 8.58 -27.68
N CYS A 193 -21.25 7.28 -27.80
CA CYS A 193 -21.77 6.45 -28.88
C CYS A 193 -22.92 5.51 -28.48
N LYS A 194 -23.17 5.26 -27.18
CA LYS A 194 -24.12 4.22 -26.74
C LYS A 194 -25.57 4.40 -27.25
N ASN A 195 -25.97 5.64 -27.53
CA ASN A 195 -27.31 5.98 -28.01
C ASN A 195 -27.39 6.15 -29.54
N LEU A 196 -26.31 5.90 -30.27
CA LEU A 196 -26.31 5.94 -31.73
C LEU A 196 -27.14 4.79 -32.30
N ASN A 197 -27.51 4.95 -33.58
CA ASN A 197 -28.11 3.86 -34.37
C ASN A 197 -27.14 2.67 -34.47
N SER A 198 -27.62 1.52 -34.93
CA SER A 198 -26.85 0.26 -34.91
C SER A 198 -25.54 0.37 -35.70
N ASP A 199 -25.59 0.89 -36.93
CA ASP A 199 -24.42 0.93 -37.81
C ASP A 199 -23.31 1.84 -37.28
N ASP A 200 -23.68 3.05 -36.82
CA ASP A 200 -22.72 3.99 -36.22
C ASP A 200 -22.14 3.45 -34.89
N PHE A 201 -22.95 2.71 -34.12
CA PHE A 201 -22.48 2.10 -32.88
C PHE A 201 -21.46 0.99 -33.13
N ILE A 202 -21.62 0.20 -34.21
CA ILE A 202 -20.70 -0.90 -34.54
C ILE A 202 -19.27 -0.38 -34.75
N GLU A 203 -19.10 0.69 -35.53
CA GLU A 203 -17.78 1.28 -35.79
C GLU A 203 -17.12 1.77 -34.50
N HIS A 204 -17.86 2.49 -33.66
CA HIS A 204 -17.34 2.96 -32.37
C HIS A 204 -17.10 1.84 -31.37
N PHE A 205 -17.88 0.76 -31.42
CA PHE A 205 -17.67 -0.41 -30.57
C PHE A 205 -16.30 -1.02 -30.83
N GLU A 206 -15.93 -1.23 -32.09
CA GLU A 206 -14.62 -1.79 -32.44
C GLU A 206 -13.47 -0.91 -31.95
N GLU A 207 -13.60 0.41 -32.10
CA GLU A 207 -12.62 1.38 -31.59
C GLU A 207 -12.47 1.28 -30.06
N ILE A 208 -13.59 1.21 -29.33
CA ILE A 208 -13.60 1.06 -27.86
C ILE A 208 -12.89 -0.23 -27.42
N ILE A 209 -13.16 -1.33 -28.10
CA ILE A 209 -12.52 -2.62 -27.80
C ILE A 209 -11.01 -2.57 -28.06
N ILE A 210 -10.58 -2.01 -29.19
CA ILE A 210 -9.15 -1.84 -29.52
C ILE A 210 -8.45 -0.97 -28.48
N ASN A 211 -9.07 0.15 -28.10
CA ASN A 211 -8.52 1.04 -27.07
C ASN A 211 -8.40 0.34 -25.71
N PHE A 212 -9.34 -0.54 -25.35
CA PHE A 212 -9.26 -1.31 -24.11
C PHE A 212 -8.20 -2.39 -24.11
N LEU A 213 -8.07 -3.14 -25.21
CA LEU A 213 -7.12 -4.24 -25.28
C LEU A 213 -5.68 -3.76 -25.45
N SER A 214 -5.46 -2.53 -25.93
CA SER A 214 -4.13 -1.93 -26.05
C SER A 214 -3.55 -1.41 -24.72
N ILE A 215 -4.36 -1.26 -23.66
CA ILE A 215 -3.91 -0.75 -22.35
C ILE A 215 -3.57 -1.87 -21.34
N THR A 216 -3.69 -3.11 -21.79
CA THR A 216 -3.46 -4.32 -21.00
C THR A 216 -2.10 -4.96 -21.25
N ASP A 217 -1.43 -4.60 -22.35
CA ASP A 217 -0.01 -4.89 -22.64
C ASP A 217 0.94 -3.90 -21.92
#